data_AF-A0A537HXH8-F1
#
_entry.id   AF-A0A537HXH8-F1
#
_cell.length_a   1.000
_cell.length_b   1.000
_cell.length_c   1.000
_cell.angle_alpha   90.00
_cell.angle_beta   90.00
_cell.angle_gamma   90.00
#
_symmetry.space_group_name_H-M   'P 1'
#
loop_
_entity.id
_entity.type
_entity.pdbx_description
1 polymer ?
#
loop_
_entity_poly.entity_id
_entity_poly.type
_entity_poly.pdbx_seq_one_letter_code
_entity_poly.pdbx_strand_id
1 'polypeptide(L)'
;MFTIANFPIFILTNPERFWLDQVYDWNRQGKRFSFEHVRVKLEGRIPNDFTYQEIDSRLLEHNGCSITILGILALDPESFILQEINATAKAIRQLIMEDVDRHTLSIEQISSITGLTSLHTSFIIHLLSLIGHFNTGGSFEENLNIYKSIRIGGNETIFNNYVAFPGVEKIILNRLKSYGYPPGAKFSQEEIFTANEKLDLIIEKIETRFEGTQLELHDIRNEINEMRNYFSLPKRSWWHMLLGKLGEMTLSGIVSETLSKEIISTFSNVIRRIGF
;
A
#
# COMPACT_ATOMS: atom_id res chain seq x y z
N MET A 1 -14.43 10.82 -6.19
CA MET A 1 -14.32 9.38 -5.90
C MET A 1 -12.83 9.07 -5.83
N PHE A 2 -12.30 8.66 -4.67
CA PHE A 2 -10.89 8.28 -4.57
C PHE A 2 -10.71 6.92 -5.24
N THR A 3 -9.83 6.84 -6.23
CA THR A 3 -9.45 5.58 -6.87
C THR A 3 -8.24 4.99 -6.15
N ILE A 4 -8.19 3.65 -6.07
CA ILE A 4 -7.06 2.88 -5.52
C ILE A 4 -5.72 3.25 -6.18
N ALA A 5 -5.77 3.78 -7.41
CA ALA A 5 -4.62 4.29 -8.16
C ALA A 5 -3.74 5.32 -7.41
N ASN A 6 -4.23 5.92 -6.33
CA ASN A 6 -3.45 6.87 -5.51
C ASN A 6 -2.62 6.21 -4.41
N PHE A 7 -2.83 4.92 -4.12
CA PHE A 7 -2.05 4.19 -3.11
C PHE A 7 -0.75 3.63 -3.71
N PRO A 8 0.32 3.54 -2.91
CA PRO A 8 1.54 2.88 -3.34
C PRO A 8 1.27 1.40 -3.62
N ILE A 9 1.83 0.90 -4.73
CA ILE A 9 1.86 -0.52 -5.01
C ILE A 9 3.00 -1.15 -4.20
N PHE A 10 2.66 -2.23 -3.50
CA PHE A 10 3.60 -3.09 -2.80
C PHE A 10 3.78 -4.37 -3.62
N ILE A 11 5.00 -4.58 -4.09
CA ILE A 11 5.36 -5.83 -4.77
C ILE A 11 5.73 -6.81 -3.67
N LEU A 12 4.93 -7.86 -3.50
CA LEU A 12 5.15 -8.90 -2.52
C LEU A 12 5.84 -10.08 -3.18
N THR A 13 6.89 -10.59 -2.55
CA THR A 13 7.40 -11.94 -2.82
C THR A 13 6.37 -12.99 -2.42
N ASN A 14 6.50 -14.22 -2.94
CA ASN A 14 5.59 -15.31 -2.56
C ASN A 14 5.57 -15.58 -1.05
N PRO A 15 6.73 -15.61 -0.34
CA PRO A 15 6.73 -15.80 1.11
C PRO A 15 6.02 -14.69 1.89
N GLU A 16 6.23 -13.43 1.53
CA GLU A 16 5.56 -12.29 2.17
C GLU A 16 4.05 -12.34 1.93
N ARG A 17 3.62 -12.66 0.70
CA ARG A 17 2.21 -12.84 0.35
C ARG A 17 1.57 -13.94 1.19
N PHE A 18 2.22 -15.11 1.30
CA PHE A 18 1.69 -16.21 2.13
C PHE A 18 1.60 -15.82 3.61
N TRP A 19 2.60 -15.11 4.14
CA TRP A 19 2.56 -14.64 5.52
C TRP A 19 1.42 -13.63 5.76
N LEU A 20 1.33 -12.60 4.91
CA LEU A 20 0.28 -11.58 4.99
C LEU A 20 -1.12 -12.17 4.88
N ASP A 21 -1.33 -13.12 3.98
CA ASP A 21 -2.59 -13.84 3.79
C ASP A 21 -3.02 -14.56 5.09
N GLN A 22 -2.07 -15.20 5.78
CA GLN A 22 -2.36 -15.83 7.07
C GLN A 22 -2.70 -14.81 8.16
N VAL A 23 -1.96 -13.71 8.27
CA VAL A 23 -2.29 -12.63 9.22
C VAL A 23 -3.68 -12.08 8.95
N TYR A 24 -4.02 -11.84 7.68
CA TYR A 24 -5.33 -11.36 7.27
C TYR A 24 -6.47 -12.31 7.69
N ASP A 25 -6.33 -13.59 7.36
CA ASP A 25 -7.29 -14.64 7.73
C ASP A 25 -7.50 -14.70 9.25
N TRP A 26 -6.42 -14.66 10.03
CA TRP A 26 -6.48 -14.70 11.49
C TRP A 26 -7.21 -13.49 12.06
N ASN A 27 -6.89 -12.28 11.59
CA ASN A 27 -7.51 -11.06 12.06
C ASN A 27 -9.01 -11.02 11.69
N ARG A 28 -9.38 -11.45 10.47
CA ARG A 28 -10.79 -11.55 10.05
C ARG A 28 -11.61 -12.54 10.86
N GLN A 29 -10.97 -13.61 11.33
CA GLN A 29 -11.61 -14.62 12.19
C GLN A 29 -11.64 -14.21 13.67
N GLY A 30 -11.07 -13.05 14.02
CA GLY A 30 -11.01 -12.60 15.42
C GLY A 30 -10.17 -13.52 16.30
N LYS A 31 -9.25 -14.29 15.73
CA LYS A 31 -8.37 -15.20 16.46
C LYS A 31 -7.15 -14.45 16.97
N ARG A 32 -6.59 -14.88 18.11
CA ARG A 32 -5.26 -14.40 18.54
C ARG A 32 -4.21 -14.97 17.58
N PHE A 33 -3.34 -14.10 17.08
CA PHE A 33 -2.28 -14.50 16.16
C PHE A 33 -1.21 -15.33 16.91
N SER A 34 -0.71 -16.40 16.28
CA SER A 34 0.41 -17.20 16.80
C SER A 34 1.41 -17.47 15.69
N PHE A 35 2.63 -16.97 15.88
CA PHE A 35 3.72 -17.11 14.92
C PHE A 35 4.07 -18.56 14.65
N GLU A 36 4.05 -19.40 15.69
CA GLU A 36 4.36 -20.83 15.62
C GLU A 36 3.33 -21.56 14.74
N HIS A 37 2.04 -21.28 14.95
CA HIS A 37 0.97 -21.88 14.14
C HIS A 37 1.06 -21.44 12.68
N VAL A 38 1.37 -20.17 12.42
CA VAL A 38 1.55 -19.65 11.05
C VAL A 38 2.75 -20.33 10.40
N ARG A 39 3.88 -20.45 11.11
CA ARG A 39 5.10 -21.08 10.61
C ARG A 39 4.88 -22.53 10.22
N VAL A 40 4.22 -23.32 11.09
CA VAL A 40 3.88 -24.71 10.79
C VAL A 40 2.93 -24.80 9.61
N LYS A 41 1.90 -23.93 9.55
CA LYS A 41 0.94 -23.92 8.44
C LYS A 41 1.59 -23.56 7.09
N LEU A 42 2.68 -22.80 7.11
CA LEU A 42 3.43 -22.37 5.93
C LEU A 42 4.67 -23.23 5.66
N GLU A 43 4.86 -24.35 6.36
CA GLU A 43 5.96 -25.27 6.14
C GLU A 43 6.04 -25.70 4.67
N GLY A 44 7.25 -25.63 4.09
CA GLY A 44 7.48 -25.91 2.67
C GLY A 44 6.97 -24.86 1.68
N ARG A 45 6.24 -23.84 2.14
CA ARG A 45 5.74 -22.72 1.30
C ARG A 45 6.57 -21.45 1.45
N ILE A 46 7.31 -21.32 2.54
CA ILE A 46 8.24 -20.22 2.80
C ILE A 46 9.64 -20.78 3.10
N PRO A 47 10.72 -20.03 2.80
CA PRO A 47 12.07 -20.41 3.19
C PRO A 47 12.21 -20.62 4.70
N ASN A 48 13.08 -21.55 5.12
CA ASN A 48 13.31 -21.84 6.54
C ASN A 48 13.91 -20.64 7.30
N ASP A 49 14.66 -19.79 6.60
CA ASP A 49 15.28 -18.56 7.08
C ASP A 49 14.43 -17.30 6.87
N PHE A 50 13.24 -17.44 6.27
CA PHE A 50 12.31 -16.32 6.08
C PHE A 50 12.08 -15.60 7.42
N THR A 51 12.05 -14.27 7.43
CA THR A 51 11.87 -13.47 8.65
C THR A 51 10.78 -12.42 8.41
N TYR A 52 9.64 -12.52 9.11
CA TYR A 52 8.49 -11.64 8.85
C TYR A 52 8.77 -10.16 9.18
N GLN A 53 9.80 -9.89 9.98
CA GLN A 53 10.26 -8.53 10.32
C GLN A 53 10.85 -7.81 9.10
N GLU A 54 11.19 -8.53 8.04
CA GLU A 54 11.66 -7.96 6.77
C GLU A 54 10.50 -7.47 5.89
N ILE A 55 9.25 -7.89 6.18
CA ILE A 55 8.05 -7.36 5.52
C ILE A 55 7.97 -5.87 5.82
N ASP A 56 7.64 -5.08 4.80
CA ASP A 56 7.40 -3.64 4.92
C ASP A 56 6.42 -3.36 6.09
N SER A 57 6.91 -2.62 7.09
CA SER A 57 6.20 -2.34 8.34
C SER A 57 4.94 -1.49 8.16
N ARG A 58 4.66 -1.01 6.94
CA ARG A 58 3.39 -0.36 6.62
C ARG A 58 2.28 -1.37 6.33
N LEU A 59 2.62 -2.63 6.04
CA LEU A 59 1.68 -3.70 5.73
C LEU A 59 1.23 -4.47 6.97
N LEU A 60 2.06 -4.43 8.03
CA LEU A 60 1.83 -5.11 9.30
C LEU A 60 2.08 -4.17 10.48
N GLU A 61 1.25 -4.26 11.51
CA GLU A 61 1.39 -3.57 12.78
C GLU A 61 1.60 -4.56 13.93
N HIS A 62 1.91 -4.03 15.11
CA HIS A 62 2.06 -4.81 16.35
C HIS A 62 3.03 -6.00 16.21
N ASN A 63 4.23 -5.73 15.65
CA ASN A 63 5.26 -6.73 15.41
C ASN A 63 4.80 -7.90 14.52
N GLY A 64 3.98 -7.64 13.51
CA GLY A 64 3.59 -8.66 12.53
C GLY A 64 2.27 -9.38 12.84
N CYS A 65 1.58 -9.03 13.93
CA CYS A 65 0.36 -9.71 14.40
C CYS A 65 -0.93 -9.19 13.75
N SER A 66 -0.90 -7.96 13.22
CA SER A 66 -2.09 -7.28 12.69
C SER A 66 -1.84 -6.77 11.29
N ILE A 67 -2.71 -7.10 10.36
CA ILE A 67 -2.65 -6.55 9.01
C ILE A 67 -3.16 -5.11 8.99
N THR A 68 -2.49 -4.25 8.24
CA THR A 68 -2.97 -2.89 8.01
C THR A 68 -3.89 -2.84 6.80
N ILE A 69 -4.55 -1.70 6.61
CA ILE A 69 -5.33 -1.46 5.37
C ILE A 69 -4.43 -1.56 4.13
N LEU A 70 -3.18 -1.07 4.20
CA LEU A 70 -2.23 -1.20 3.09
C LEU A 70 -1.81 -2.66 2.86
N GLY A 71 -1.67 -3.46 3.93
CA GLY A 71 -1.46 -4.90 3.83
C GLY A 71 -2.59 -5.61 3.08
N ILE A 72 -3.83 -5.27 3.41
CA ILE A 72 -5.02 -5.82 2.73
C ILE A 72 -5.01 -5.42 1.25
N LEU A 73 -4.79 -4.14 0.94
CA LEU A 73 -4.76 -3.66 -0.45
C LEU A 73 -3.57 -4.22 -1.26
N ALA A 74 -2.47 -4.60 -0.60
CA ALA A 74 -1.35 -5.28 -1.25
C ALA A 74 -1.69 -6.74 -1.60
N LEU A 75 -2.50 -7.40 -0.78
CA LEU A 75 -2.99 -8.76 -1.04
C LEU A 75 -4.09 -8.76 -2.11
N ASP A 76 -5.09 -7.90 -1.92
CA ASP A 76 -6.32 -7.77 -2.70
C ASP A 76 -6.60 -6.29 -3.04
N PRO A 77 -6.06 -5.80 -4.17
CA PRO A 77 -6.26 -4.41 -4.60
C PRO A 77 -7.72 -4.04 -4.87
N GLU A 78 -8.56 -5.01 -5.22
CA GLU A 78 -9.98 -4.80 -5.57
C GLU A 78 -10.91 -4.94 -4.36
N SER A 79 -10.33 -5.07 -3.16
CA SER A 79 -11.09 -5.23 -1.92
C SER A 79 -12.05 -4.06 -1.66
N PHE A 80 -13.26 -4.37 -1.20
CA PHE A 80 -14.24 -3.37 -0.75
C PHE A 80 -13.94 -2.77 0.63
N ILE A 81 -12.78 -3.08 1.22
CA ILE A 81 -12.42 -2.72 2.59
C ILE A 81 -12.50 -1.22 2.87
N LEU A 82 -12.14 -0.37 1.91
CA LEU A 82 -12.18 1.08 2.07
C LEU A 82 -13.62 1.60 2.16
N GLN A 83 -14.51 1.05 1.33
CA GLN A 83 -15.94 1.36 1.33
C GLN A 83 -16.57 0.92 2.66
N GLU A 84 -16.23 -0.27 3.15
CA GLU A 84 -16.72 -0.81 4.42
C GLU A 84 -16.25 0.01 5.62
N ILE A 85 -14.98 0.42 5.64
CA ILE A 85 -14.45 1.33 6.67
C ILE A 85 -15.19 2.67 6.65
N ASN A 86 -15.36 3.25 5.46
CA ASN A 86 -16.08 4.51 5.30
C ASN A 86 -17.55 4.40 5.75
N ALA A 87 -18.22 3.30 5.43
CA ALA A 87 -19.59 3.03 5.87
C ALA A 87 -19.68 2.88 7.40
N THR A 88 -18.75 2.14 8.00
CA THR A 88 -18.67 1.93 9.44
C THR A 88 -18.41 3.23 10.20
N ALA A 89 -17.47 4.06 9.73
CA ALA A 89 -17.20 5.36 10.32
C ALA A 89 -18.42 6.31 10.25
N LYS A 90 -19.18 6.27 9.14
CA LYS A 90 -20.44 7.01 9.01
C LYS A 90 -21.53 6.51 9.95
N ALA A 91 -21.66 5.20 10.12
CA ALA A 91 -22.61 4.61 11.06
C ALA A 91 -22.30 5.01 12.51
N ILE A 92 -21.02 4.97 12.90
CA ILE A 92 -20.59 5.44 14.23
C ILE A 92 -20.88 6.94 14.39
N ARG A 93 -20.56 7.77 13.39
CA ARG A 93 -20.90 9.19 13.39
C ARG A 93 -22.41 9.40 13.58
N GLN A 94 -23.25 8.65 12.87
CA GLN A 94 -24.70 8.75 13.02
C GLN A 94 -25.12 8.47 14.48
N LEU A 95 -24.63 7.37 15.07
CA LEU A 95 -24.92 7.00 16.46
C LEU A 95 -24.46 8.06 17.47
N ILE A 96 -23.34 8.75 17.21
CA ILE A 96 -22.84 9.87 18.01
C ILE A 96 -23.77 11.09 17.90
N MET A 97 -24.26 11.39 16.70
CA MET A 97 -25.13 12.55 16.47
C MET A 97 -26.55 12.37 17.03
N GLU A 98 -27.00 11.12 17.16
CA GLU A 98 -28.28 10.79 17.81
C GLU A 98 -28.25 11.00 19.33
N ASP A 99 -27.08 10.89 19.95
CA ASP A 99 -26.89 10.94 21.40
C ASP A 99 -25.43 11.32 21.73
N VAL A 100 -25.19 12.63 21.90
CA VAL A 100 -23.84 13.19 22.08
C VAL A 100 -23.22 12.78 23.42
N ASP A 101 -24.04 12.44 24.42
CA ASP A 101 -23.61 11.98 25.73
C ASP A 101 -23.27 10.47 25.74
N ARG A 102 -23.42 9.79 24.60
CA ARG A 102 -23.12 8.36 24.49
C ARG A 102 -21.61 8.09 24.49
N HIS A 103 -21.14 7.46 25.56
CA HIS A 103 -19.72 7.13 25.70
C HIS A 103 -19.30 5.77 25.12
N THR A 104 -20.24 4.85 24.90
CA THR A 104 -19.96 3.47 24.45
C THR A 104 -20.93 3.06 23.35
N LEU A 105 -20.43 2.38 22.32
CA LEU A 105 -21.23 1.81 21.23
C LEU A 105 -21.01 0.31 21.16
N SER A 106 -22.08 -0.47 21.05
CA SER A 106 -22.00 -1.92 20.81
C SER A 106 -21.71 -2.21 19.33
N ILE A 107 -21.05 -3.33 19.06
CA ILE A 107 -20.81 -3.78 17.69
C ILE A 107 -22.11 -4.16 16.99
N GLU A 108 -23.07 -4.73 17.72
CA GLU A 108 -24.39 -5.08 17.18
C GLU A 108 -25.11 -3.86 16.59
N GLN A 109 -25.10 -2.73 17.31
CA GLN A 109 -25.69 -1.47 16.81
C GLN A 109 -25.04 -1.02 15.50
N ILE A 110 -23.70 -1.00 15.44
CA ILE A 110 -22.98 -0.56 14.25
C ILE A 110 -23.21 -1.53 13.08
N SER A 111 -23.22 -2.84 13.35
CA SER A 111 -23.47 -3.89 12.37
C SER A 111 -24.88 -3.77 11.76
N SER A 112 -25.89 -3.43 12.57
CA SER A 112 -27.27 -3.27 12.11
C SER A 112 -27.45 -2.12 11.11
N ILE A 113 -26.68 -1.03 11.27
CA ILE A 113 -26.72 0.12 10.35
C ILE A 113 -25.95 -0.17 9.06
N THR A 114 -24.82 -0.87 9.17
CA THR A 114 -23.93 -1.14 8.03
C THR A 114 -24.34 -2.36 7.21
N GLY A 115 -25.13 -3.27 7.78
CA GLY A 115 -25.45 -4.57 7.18
C GLY A 115 -24.31 -5.59 7.23
N LEU A 116 -23.21 -5.28 7.92
CA LEU A 116 -22.07 -6.19 8.10
C LEU A 116 -22.36 -7.16 9.26
N THR A 117 -21.64 -8.29 9.31
CA THR A 117 -21.69 -9.19 10.47
C THR A 117 -20.93 -8.59 11.65
N SER A 118 -21.29 -8.92 12.90
CA SER A 118 -20.57 -8.40 14.09
C SER A 118 -19.07 -8.69 14.04
N LEU A 119 -18.68 -9.89 13.59
CA LEU A 119 -17.28 -10.28 13.40
C LEU A 119 -16.56 -9.32 12.43
N HIS A 120 -17.17 -9.06 11.27
CA HIS A 120 -16.58 -8.19 10.25
C HIS A 120 -16.58 -6.73 10.71
N THR A 121 -17.66 -6.22 11.30
CA THR A 121 -17.73 -4.89 11.89
C THR A 121 -16.63 -4.68 12.94
N SER A 122 -16.39 -5.66 13.81
CA SER A 122 -15.29 -5.63 14.77
C SER A 122 -13.93 -5.55 14.08
N PHE A 123 -13.71 -6.33 13.03
CA PHE A 123 -12.48 -6.28 12.24
C PHE A 123 -12.26 -4.89 11.59
N ILE A 124 -13.32 -4.30 11.01
CA ILE A 124 -13.27 -2.94 10.45
C ILE A 124 -12.92 -1.89 11.52
N ILE A 125 -13.47 -2.01 12.72
CA ILE A 125 -13.18 -1.12 13.84
C ILE A 125 -11.74 -1.27 14.32
N HIS A 126 -11.21 -2.50 14.33
CA HIS A 126 -9.79 -2.72 14.59
C HIS A 126 -8.92 -1.96 13.57
N LEU A 127 -9.22 -2.07 12.27
CA LEU A 127 -8.50 -1.34 11.22
C LEU A 127 -8.59 0.18 11.38
N LEU A 128 -9.76 0.72 11.74
CA LEU A 128 -9.93 2.14 12.06
C LEU A 128 -9.00 2.56 13.20
N SER A 129 -8.90 1.74 14.25
CA SER A 129 -8.03 2.00 15.41
C SER A 129 -6.55 2.04 15.03
N LEU A 130 -6.14 1.27 14.01
CA LEU A 130 -4.75 1.26 13.53
C LEU A 130 -4.37 2.54 12.77
N ILE A 131 -5.34 3.24 12.16
CA ILE A 131 -5.05 4.43 11.33
C ILE A 131 -5.31 5.76 12.02
N GLY A 132 -5.87 5.76 13.23
CA GLY A 132 -6.10 6.97 14.00
C GLY A 132 -6.79 6.71 15.33
N HIS A 133 -6.94 7.78 16.11
CA HIS A 133 -7.60 7.74 17.40
C HIS A 133 -9.13 7.74 17.23
N PHE A 134 -9.70 6.57 16.94
CA PHE A 134 -11.14 6.38 16.71
C PHE A 134 -11.88 5.73 17.89
N ASN A 135 -11.16 5.30 18.93
CA ASN A 135 -11.71 4.89 20.22
C ASN A 135 -10.62 5.03 21.29
N THR A 136 -11.03 5.03 22.56
CA THR A 136 -10.12 4.98 23.73
C THR A 136 -9.93 3.57 24.27
N GLY A 137 -10.54 2.58 23.62
CA GLY A 137 -10.60 1.20 24.07
C GLY A 137 -11.94 0.56 23.74
N GLY A 138 -12.13 -0.65 24.23
CA GLY A 138 -13.34 -1.42 24.03
C GLY A 138 -13.42 -2.60 24.97
N SER A 139 -14.56 -3.28 24.95
CA SER A 139 -14.69 -4.62 25.54
C SER A 139 -14.56 -5.66 24.43
N PHE A 140 -14.04 -6.84 24.78
CA PHE A 140 -13.83 -7.94 23.84
C PHE A 140 -14.68 -9.14 24.23
N GLU A 141 -15.06 -9.94 23.23
CA GLU A 141 -15.67 -11.25 23.48
C GLU A 141 -14.68 -12.22 24.13
N GLU A 142 -15.20 -13.12 24.96
CA GLU A 142 -14.36 -14.07 25.70
C GLU A 142 -13.62 -14.99 24.73
N ASN A 143 -12.30 -15.16 24.92
CA ASN A 143 -11.42 -15.99 24.08
C ASN A 143 -11.26 -15.54 22.62
N LEU A 144 -11.85 -14.42 22.23
CA LEU A 144 -11.75 -13.86 20.88
C LEU A 144 -11.14 -12.47 20.91
N ASN A 145 -10.41 -12.12 19.86
CA ASN A 145 -9.90 -10.76 19.63
C ASN A 145 -10.93 -9.95 18.82
N ILE A 146 -12.18 -9.97 19.27
CA ILE A 146 -13.33 -9.33 18.63
C ILE A 146 -13.90 -8.32 19.61
N TYR A 147 -14.06 -7.08 19.17
CA TYR A 147 -14.77 -6.07 19.93
C TYR A 147 -16.22 -6.48 20.13
N LYS A 148 -16.70 -6.33 21.37
CA LYS A 148 -18.12 -6.33 21.72
C LYS A 148 -18.65 -4.90 21.78
N SER A 149 -17.83 -3.97 22.23
CA SER A 149 -18.14 -2.55 22.22
C SER A 149 -16.87 -1.69 22.12
N ILE A 150 -17.05 -0.45 21.70
CA ILE A 150 -16.00 0.58 21.69
C ILE A 150 -16.37 1.76 22.57
N ARG A 151 -15.36 2.33 23.23
CA ARG A 151 -15.50 3.57 24.01
C ARG A 151 -15.10 4.76 23.15
N ILE A 152 -16.04 5.67 22.94
CA ILE A 152 -15.90 6.85 22.07
C ILE A 152 -15.97 8.18 22.82
N GLY A 153 -16.58 8.21 24.00
CA GLY A 153 -16.80 9.47 24.72
C GLY A 153 -15.68 9.83 25.70
N GLY A 154 -15.74 11.05 26.22
CA GLY A 154 -14.74 11.61 27.15
C GLY A 154 -13.44 12.06 26.46
N ASN A 155 -13.41 12.10 25.12
CA ASN A 155 -12.26 12.55 24.35
C ASN A 155 -12.73 13.33 23.11
N GLU A 156 -12.52 14.64 23.13
CA GLU A 156 -12.89 15.56 22.05
C GLU A 156 -12.25 15.20 20.70
N THR A 157 -11.03 14.63 20.72
CA THR A 157 -10.33 14.21 19.50
C THR A 157 -11.08 13.09 18.77
N ILE A 158 -11.61 12.11 19.51
CA ILE A 158 -12.36 11.00 18.90
C ILE A 158 -13.66 11.51 18.27
N PHE A 159 -14.39 12.36 19.00
CA PHE A 159 -15.60 13.00 18.49
C PHE A 159 -15.31 13.76 17.18
N ASN A 160 -14.29 14.62 17.19
CA ASN A 160 -13.89 15.39 16.02
C ASN A 160 -13.44 14.49 14.84
N ASN A 161 -12.76 13.38 15.12
CA ASN A 161 -12.34 12.43 14.09
C ASN A 161 -13.53 11.80 13.35
N TYR A 162 -14.65 11.50 14.04
CA TYR A 162 -15.87 11.01 13.39
C TYR A 162 -16.66 12.13 12.71
N VAL A 163 -16.84 13.28 13.36
CA VAL A 163 -17.63 14.39 12.81
C VAL A 163 -16.99 14.96 11.55
N ALA A 164 -15.68 15.18 11.56
CA ALA A 164 -14.91 15.70 10.45
C ALA A 164 -14.32 14.60 9.54
N PHE A 165 -14.79 13.35 9.67
CA PHE A 165 -14.22 12.18 8.99
C PHE A 165 -14.13 12.40 7.47
N PRO A 166 -12.92 12.57 6.91
CA PRO A 166 -12.76 12.98 5.52
C PRO A 166 -12.81 11.81 4.53
N GLY A 167 -12.98 10.58 5.03
CA GLY A 167 -12.75 9.35 4.29
C GLY A 167 -11.41 8.71 4.65
N VAL A 168 -11.41 7.38 4.71
CA VAL A 168 -10.24 6.56 5.06
C VAL A 168 -9.06 6.81 4.12
N GLU A 169 -9.35 7.09 2.85
CA GLU A 169 -8.34 7.30 1.81
C GLU A 169 -7.50 8.53 2.12
N LYS A 170 -8.14 9.64 2.51
CA LYS A 170 -7.41 10.87 2.86
C LYS A 170 -6.55 10.66 4.10
N ILE A 171 -7.01 9.88 5.08
CA ILE A 171 -6.25 9.56 6.29
C ILE A 171 -5.00 8.76 5.95
N ILE A 172 -5.15 7.69 5.17
CA ILE A 172 -4.02 6.84 4.74
C ILE A 172 -3.03 7.66 3.90
N LEU A 173 -3.49 8.48 2.95
CA LEU A 173 -2.61 9.32 2.13
C LEU A 173 -1.84 10.35 2.97
N ASN A 174 -2.47 10.94 3.99
CA ASN A 174 -1.77 11.85 4.90
C ASN A 174 -0.72 11.12 5.75
N ARG A 175 -1.02 9.90 6.21
CA ARG A 175 -0.06 9.08 6.93
C ARG A 175 1.13 8.68 6.03
N LEU A 176 0.87 8.29 4.79
CA LEU A 176 1.91 8.00 3.79
C LEU A 176 2.83 9.20 3.52
N LYS A 177 2.28 10.42 3.47
CA LYS A 177 3.10 11.65 3.36
C LYS A 177 4.08 11.78 4.51
N SER A 178 3.68 11.46 5.75
CA SER A 178 4.57 11.50 6.91
C SER A 178 5.72 10.48 6.83
N TYR A 179 5.52 9.39 6.10
CA TYR A 179 6.57 8.41 5.77
C TYR A 179 7.44 8.81 4.57
N GLY A 180 7.27 10.01 4.00
CA GLY A 180 8.00 10.45 2.80
C GLY A 180 7.42 9.90 1.49
N TYR A 181 6.19 9.41 1.49
CA TYR A 181 5.49 8.91 0.29
C TYR A 181 4.35 9.87 -0.11
N PRO A 182 4.64 10.94 -0.87
CA PRO A 182 3.55 11.75 -1.40
C PRO A 182 2.66 10.92 -2.34
N PRO A 183 1.34 11.18 -2.40
CA PRO A 183 0.44 10.53 -3.35
C PRO A 183 1.00 10.61 -4.77
N GLY A 184 0.92 9.51 -5.54
CA GLY A 184 1.51 9.44 -6.88
C GLY A 184 3.03 9.25 -6.95
N ALA A 185 3.70 9.08 -5.79
CA ALA A 185 5.15 8.88 -5.74
C ALA A 185 5.62 7.56 -6.35
N LYS A 186 4.82 6.49 -6.40
CA LYS A 186 5.19 5.20 -7.03
C LYS A 186 4.41 4.97 -8.31
N PHE A 187 4.95 4.17 -9.22
CA PHE A 187 4.27 3.78 -10.45
C PHE A 187 3.02 2.95 -10.14
N SER A 188 1.90 3.26 -10.80
CA SER A 188 0.74 2.39 -10.90
C SER A 188 1.03 1.22 -11.87
N GLN A 189 0.19 0.18 -11.90
CA GLN A 189 0.37 -0.93 -12.87
C GLN A 189 0.29 -0.45 -14.31
N GLU A 190 -0.67 0.44 -14.62
CA GLU A 190 -0.80 1.05 -15.94
C GLU A 190 0.44 1.87 -16.31
N GLU A 191 1.01 2.60 -15.34
CA GLU A 191 2.24 3.35 -15.55
C GLU A 191 3.47 2.44 -15.70
N ILE A 192 3.54 1.31 -14.99
CA ILE A 192 4.59 0.29 -15.16
C ILE A 192 4.50 -0.30 -16.56
N PHE A 193 3.30 -0.69 -17.01
CA PHE A 193 3.07 -1.21 -18.35
C PHE A 193 3.50 -0.18 -19.41
N THR A 194 3.02 1.05 -19.30
CA THR A 194 3.38 2.16 -20.20
C THR A 194 4.88 2.44 -20.18
N ALA A 195 5.52 2.38 -19.01
CA ALA A 195 6.95 2.61 -18.86
C ALA A 195 7.76 1.47 -19.49
N ASN A 196 7.32 0.22 -19.34
CA ASN A 196 7.91 -0.95 -19.99
C ASN A 196 7.85 -0.83 -21.52
N GLU A 197 6.68 -0.55 -22.10
CA GLU A 197 6.54 -0.34 -23.54
C GLU A 197 7.48 0.76 -24.05
N LYS A 198 7.65 1.84 -23.28
CA LYS A 198 8.59 2.91 -23.61
C LYS A 198 10.05 2.49 -23.51
N LEU A 199 10.43 1.67 -22.52
CA LEU A 199 11.78 1.11 -22.43
C LEU A 199 12.07 0.22 -23.65
N ASP A 200 11.11 -0.63 -24.05
CA ASP A 200 11.22 -1.48 -25.23
C ASP A 200 11.44 -0.67 -26.52
N LEU A 201 10.63 0.36 -26.74
CA LEU A 201 10.78 1.27 -27.88
C LEU A 201 12.14 2.01 -27.89
N ILE A 202 12.69 2.31 -26.72
CA ILE A 202 14.00 2.95 -26.61
C ILE A 202 15.12 1.98 -26.97
N ILE A 203 15.04 0.73 -26.49
CA ILE A 203 16.00 -0.30 -26.85
C ILE A 203 15.99 -0.50 -28.37
N GLU A 204 14.82 -0.63 -28.99
CA GLU A 204 14.69 -0.78 -30.44
C GLU A 204 15.30 0.42 -31.21
N LYS A 205 15.07 1.65 -30.73
CA LYS A 205 15.66 2.87 -31.33
C LYS A 205 17.17 2.93 -31.18
N ILE A 206 17.71 2.45 -30.06
CA ILE A 206 19.16 2.33 -29.88
C ILE A 206 19.69 1.30 -30.87
N GLU A 207 19.13 0.08 -30.88
CA GLU A 207 19.56 -1.02 -31.76
C GLU A 207 19.58 -0.61 -33.24
N THR A 208 18.60 0.16 -33.70
CA THR A 208 18.52 0.62 -35.11
C THR A 208 19.50 1.73 -35.49
N ARG A 209 20.02 2.48 -34.52
CA ARG A 209 20.93 3.63 -34.74
C ARG A 209 22.34 3.40 -34.21
N PHE A 210 22.59 2.25 -33.59
CA PHE A 210 23.85 1.96 -32.92
C PHE A 210 24.93 1.56 -33.93
N GLU A 211 26.03 2.32 -33.95
CA GLU A 211 27.17 2.10 -34.87
C GLU A 211 28.36 1.39 -34.19
N GLY A 212 28.24 1.04 -32.91
CA GLY A 212 29.29 0.38 -32.12
C GLY A 212 29.32 -1.15 -32.23
N THR A 213 29.99 -1.79 -31.27
CA THR A 213 30.12 -3.25 -31.19
C THR A 213 28.88 -3.93 -30.60
N GLN A 214 28.62 -5.18 -30.98
CA GLN A 214 27.52 -5.96 -30.40
C GLN A 214 27.63 -6.13 -28.88
N LEU A 215 28.84 -6.11 -28.33
CA LEU A 215 29.08 -6.18 -26.89
C LEU A 215 28.58 -4.91 -26.18
N GLU A 216 28.93 -3.73 -26.70
CA GLU A 216 28.45 -2.46 -26.14
C GLU A 216 26.92 -2.34 -26.23
N LEU A 217 26.32 -2.79 -27.33
CA LEU A 217 24.86 -2.81 -27.48
C LEU A 217 24.19 -3.73 -26.44
N HIS A 218 24.81 -4.87 -26.14
CA HIS A 218 24.34 -5.79 -25.10
C HIS A 218 24.38 -5.13 -23.72
N ASP A 219 25.47 -4.43 -23.39
CA ASP A 219 25.62 -3.74 -22.11
C ASP A 219 24.57 -2.62 -21.94
N ILE A 220 24.33 -1.81 -22.97
CA ILE A 220 23.27 -0.78 -22.94
C ILE A 220 21.90 -1.43 -22.69
N ARG A 221 21.61 -2.52 -23.39
CA ARG A 221 20.34 -3.24 -23.24
C ARG A 221 20.16 -3.77 -21.82
N ASN A 222 21.22 -4.28 -21.20
CA ASN A 222 21.19 -4.74 -19.82
C ASN A 222 20.91 -3.57 -18.87
N GLU A 223 21.66 -2.48 -18.99
CA GLU A 223 21.51 -1.26 -18.18
C GLU A 223 20.08 -0.68 -18.24
N ILE A 224 19.48 -0.63 -19.44
CA ILE A 224 18.11 -0.15 -19.60
C ILE A 224 17.10 -1.17 -19.05
N ASN A 225 17.32 -2.46 -19.23
CA ASN A 225 16.43 -3.49 -18.68
C ASN A 225 16.47 -3.55 -17.15
N GLU A 226 17.60 -3.23 -16.53
CA GLU A 226 17.69 -3.10 -15.08
C GLU A 226 16.68 -2.08 -14.54
N MET A 227 16.37 -1.02 -15.30
CA MET A 227 15.38 0.00 -14.90
C MET A 227 14.02 -0.59 -14.54
N ARG A 228 13.64 -1.74 -15.14
CA ARG A 228 12.38 -2.42 -14.86
C ARG A 228 12.31 -2.98 -13.44
N ASN A 229 13.45 -3.35 -12.88
CA ASN A 229 13.54 -3.92 -11.53
C ASN A 229 13.31 -2.85 -10.45
N TYR A 230 13.35 -1.58 -10.83
CA TYR A 230 13.30 -0.47 -9.89
C TYR A 230 11.97 0.29 -9.89
N PHE A 231 10.92 -0.21 -10.55
CA PHE A 231 9.58 0.43 -10.49
C PHE A 231 8.98 0.45 -9.06
N SER A 232 9.56 -0.33 -8.13
CA SER A 232 9.25 -0.27 -6.70
C SER A 232 9.73 1.01 -6.02
N LEU A 233 10.72 1.71 -6.60
CA LEU A 233 11.22 3.00 -6.13
C LEU A 233 10.17 4.10 -6.34
N PRO A 234 10.24 5.19 -5.56
CA PRO A 234 9.55 6.41 -5.92
C PRO A 234 9.94 6.84 -7.33
N LYS A 235 8.96 7.19 -8.19
CA LYS A 235 9.12 7.68 -9.55
C LYS A 235 10.20 8.76 -9.68
N ARG A 236 10.31 9.66 -8.69
CA ARG A 236 11.38 10.67 -8.66
C ARG A 236 12.77 10.04 -8.51
N SER A 237 12.93 9.08 -7.60
CA SER A 237 14.18 8.35 -7.42
C SER A 237 14.51 7.50 -8.64
N TRP A 238 13.52 6.79 -9.20
CA TRP A 238 13.66 6.04 -10.44
C TRP A 238 14.10 6.94 -11.61
N TRP A 239 13.49 8.12 -11.73
CA TRP A 239 13.83 9.12 -12.74
C TRP A 239 15.26 9.64 -12.59
N HIS A 240 15.69 9.98 -11.37
CA HIS A 240 17.07 10.41 -11.14
C HIS A 240 18.07 9.29 -11.46
N MET A 241 17.76 8.04 -11.15
CA MET A 241 18.62 6.91 -11.49
C MET A 241 18.71 6.68 -13.00
N LEU A 242 17.58 6.80 -13.73
CA LEU A 242 17.59 6.78 -15.19
C LEU A 242 18.48 7.90 -15.75
N LEU A 243 18.33 9.12 -15.25
CA LEU A 243 19.16 10.27 -15.65
C LEU A 243 20.65 10.05 -15.36
N GLY A 244 20.97 9.46 -14.21
CA GLY A 244 22.34 9.11 -13.83
C GLY A 244 22.98 8.13 -14.82
N LYS A 245 22.32 6.98 -15.05
CA LYS A 245 22.77 5.97 -16.02
C LYS A 245 22.92 6.55 -17.43
N LEU A 246 21.95 7.35 -17.90
CA LEU A 246 22.03 8.01 -19.21
C LEU A 246 23.17 9.03 -19.27
N GLY A 247 23.45 9.76 -18.19
CA GLY A 247 24.57 10.69 -18.10
C GLY A 247 25.91 9.97 -18.23
N GLU A 248 26.09 8.86 -17.53
CA GLU A 248 27.29 8.01 -17.60
C GLU A 248 27.48 7.41 -19.00
N MET A 249 26.41 6.88 -19.60
CA MET A 249 26.43 6.39 -20.99
C MET A 249 26.72 7.49 -22.01
N THR A 250 26.28 8.73 -21.75
CA THR A 250 26.57 9.87 -22.64
C THR A 250 28.03 10.31 -22.51
N LEU A 251 28.56 10.39 -21.29
CA LEU A 251 29.95 10.79 -21.02
C LEU A 251 30.97 9.78 -21.54
N SER A 252 30.64 8.50 -21.53
CA SER A 252 31.47 7.43 -22.11
C SER A 252 31.41 7.36 -23.64
N GLY A 253 30.51 8.12 -24.29
CA GLY A 253 30.32 8.10 -25.73
C GLY A 253 29.49 6.92 -26.24
N ILE A 254 28.97 6.08 -25.35
CA ILE A 254 28.14 4.91 -25.68
C ILE A 254 26.79 5.35 -26.26
N VAL A 255 26.22 6.42 -25.70
CA VAL A 255 24.95 7.02 -26.16
C VAL A 255 25.20 8.46 -26.58
N SER A 256 24.72 8.86 -27.77
CA SER A 256 24.82 10.26 -28.20
C SER A 256 23.94 11.17 -27.34
N GLU A 257 24.36 12.43 -27.16
CA GLU A 257 23.58 13.43 -26.41
C GLU A 257 22.16 13.61 -27.00
N THR A 258 22.04 13.55 -28.33
CA THR A 258 20.76 13.63 -29.04
C THR A 258 19.81 12.50 -28.64
N LEU A 259 20.32 11.26 -28.60
CA LEU A 259 19.54 10.09 -28.22
C LEU A 259 19.15 10.13 -26.73
N SER A 260 20.08 10.55 -25.87
CA SER A 260 19.82 10.77 -24.44
C SER A 260 18.67 11.77 -24.21
N LYS A 261 18.68 12.91 -24.92
CA LYS A 261 17.57 13.90 -24.87
C LYS A 261 16.24 13.32 -25.35
N GLU A 262 16.25 12.49 -26.39
CA GLU A 262 15.05 11.82 -26.90
C GLU A 262 14.46 10.86 -25.86
N ILE A 263 15.29 10.04 -25.21
CA ILE A 263 14.90 9.14 -24.12
C ILE A 263 14.30 9.94 -22.96
N ILE A 264 14.99 10.99 -22.53
CA ILE A 264 14.53 11.87 -21.46
C ILE A 264 13.15 12.46 -21.82
N SER A 265 12.96 12.94 -23.03
CA SER A 265 11.67 13.50 -23.46
C SER A 265 10.54 12.46 -23.42
N THR A 266 10.83 11.22 -23.83
CA THR A 266 9.87 10.11 -23.89
C THR A 266 9.32 9.75 -22.50
N PHE A 267 10.21 9.70 -21.51
CA PHE A 267 9.86 9.41 -20.12
C PHE A 267 9.41 10.63 -19.34
N SER A 268 9.83 11.84 -19.70
CA SER A 268 9.38 13.06 -19.04
C SER A 268 7.86 13.18 -19.04
N ASN A 269 7.16 12.66 -20.06
CA ASN A 269 5.70 12.64 -20.11
C ASN A 269 5.07 11.56 -19.20
N VAL A 270 5.76 10.46 -18.93
CA VAL A 270 5.35 9.45 -17.93
C VAL A 270 5.49 10.02 -16.52
N ILE A 271 6.58 10.76 -16.30
CA ILE A 271 6.96 11.33 -15.01
C ILE A 271 6.25 12.68 -14.73
N ARG A 272 5.89 13.47 -15.74
CA ARG A 272 5.25 14.80 -15.55
C ARG A 272 3.85 14.74 -14.93
N ARG A 273 3.20 13.59 -14.91
CA ARG A 273 1.96 13.39 -14.13
C ARG A 273 2.18 13.49 -12.60
N ILE A 274 3.43 13.66 -12.14
CA ILE A 274 3.81 13.73 -10.72
C ILE A 274 3.84 15.18 -10.18
N GLY A 275 3.61 16.20 -11.03
CA GLY A 275 3.61 17.60 -10.59
C GLY A 275 5.01 18.12 -10.28
N PHE A 276 5.77 18.35 -11.35
CA PHE A 276 6.81 19.39 -11.37
C PHE A 276 6.24 20.63 -12.06
#